data_AF-A0A8T2III0-F1
#
_entry.id   AF-A0A8T2III0-F1
#
_cell.length_a   1.000
_cell.length_b   1.000
_cell.length_c   1.000
_cell.angle_alpha   90.00
_cell.angle_beta   90.00
_cell.angle_gamma   90.00
#
_symmetry.space_group_name_H-M   'P 1'
#
loop_
_entity.id
_entity.type
_entity.pdbx_description
1 polymer ?
#
loop_
_entity_poly.entity_id
_entity_poly.type
_entity_poly.pdbx_seq_one_letter_code
_entity_poly.pdbx_strand_id
1 'polypeptide(L)'
;MGLGELEYEERLEKLQLCTLEKRRLRGDMITVYKYINGPYNKLSGALFTNRTCQRTRGHPLRLEEKRFRLQVGKGFFTVRTELPIRWGV
;
A
#
# COMPACT_ATOMS: atom_id res chain seq x y z
N MET A 1 -17.60 -21.27 23.94
CA MET A 1 -17.83 -21.15 22.49
C MET A 1 -16.62 -20.49 21.87
N GLY A 2 -16.02 -21.09 20.84
CA GLY A 2 -14.85 -20.53 20.18
C GLY A 2 -15.18 -19.33 19.29
N LEU A 3 -14.17 -18.63 18.81
CA LEU A 3 -14.32 -17.54 17.82
C LEU A 3 -14.76 -18.03 16.42
N GLY A 4 -15.03 -19.33 16.24
CA GLY A 4 -15.37 -19.94 14.95
C GLY A 4 -16.79 -19.68 14.48
N GLU A 5 -17.72 -19.37 15.40
CA GLU A 5 -19.14 -19.12 15.08
C GLU A 5 -19.45 -17.63 14.83
N LEU A 6 -18.52 -16.74 15.17
CA LEU A 6 -18.68 -15.30 15.01
C LEU A 6 -18.33 -14.85 13.58
N GLU A 7 -19.04 -13.85 13.09
CA GLU A 7 -18.74 -13.26 11.79
C GLU A 7 -17.36 -12.57 11.81
N TYR A 8 -16.73 -12.42 10.64
CA TYR A 8 -15.37 -11.89 10.54
C TYR A 8 -15.21 -10.52 11.21
N GLU A 9 -16.19 -9.63 11.06
CA GLU A 9 -16.19 -8.30 11.68
C GLU A 9 -16.32 -8.37 13.21
N GLU A 10 -17.25 -9.18 13.73
CA GLU A 10 -17.44 -9.39 15.17
C GLU A 10 -16.20 -10.00 15.84
N ARG A 11 -15.50 -10.90 15.14
CA ARG A 11 -14.23 -11.46 15.60
C ARG A 11 -13.14 -10.41 15.69
N LEU A 12 -13.08 -9.50 14.72
CA LEU A 12 -12.10 -8.42 14.73
C LEU A 12 -12.36 -7.47 15.90
N GLU A 13 -13.62 -7.10 16.15
CA GLU A 13 -14.00 -6.22 17.26
C GLU A 13 -13.69 -6.88 18.62
N LYS A 14 -14.10 -8.13 18.80
CA LYS A 14 -13.87 -8.89 20.04
C LYS A 14 -12.39 -9.09 20.36
N LEU A 15 -11.55 -9.21 19.32
CA LEU A 15 -10.10 -9.33 19.45
C LEU A 15 -9.37 -7.98 19.36
N GLN A 16 -10.10 -6.87 19.17
CA GLN A 16 -9.55 -5.52 18.95
C GLN A 16 -8.50 -5.49 17.81
N LEU A 17 -8.73 -6.27 16.76
CA LEU A 17 -7.81 -6.40 15.64
C LEU A 17 -8.21 -5.49 14.47
N CYS A 18 -7.20 -4.98 13.76
CA CYS A 18 -7.41 -4.26 12.50
C CYS A 18 -7.97 -5.18 11.41
N THR A 19 -8.78 -4.62 10.50
CA THR A 19 -9.27 -5.32 9.30
C THR A 19 -8.12 -5.82 8.43
N LEU A 20 -8.39 -6.84 7.61
CA LEU A 20 -7.41 -7.38 6.65
C LEU A 20 -6.86 -6.31 5.72
N GLU A 21 -7.71 -5.39 5.27
CA GLU A 21 -7.33 -4.28 4.38
C GLU A 21 -6.31 -3.35 5.05
N LYS A 22 -6.53 -2.95 6.30
CA LYS A 22 -5.59 -2.11 7.06
C LYS A 22 -4.24 -2.82 7.27
N ARG A 23 -4.25 -4.13 7.50
CA ARG A 23 -3.01 -4.92 7.62
C ARG A 23 -2.25 -5.00 6.30
N ARG A 24 -2.96 -5.22 5.18
CA ARG A 24 -2.36 -5.23 3.83
C ARG A 24 -1.75 -3.88 3.48
N LEU A 25 -2.48 -2.80 3.73
CA LEU A 25 -2.00 -1.44 3.54
C LEU A 25 -0.71 -1.16 4.31
N ARG A 26 -0.63 -1.59 5.58
CA ARG A 26 0.60 -1.49 6.37
C ARG A 26 1.76 -2.26 5.74
N GLY A 27 1.51 -3.48 5.27
CA GLY A 27 2.51 -4.29 4.57
C GLY A 27 3.01 -3.64 3.28
N ASP A 28 2.10 -3.05 2.51
CA ASP A 28 2.44 -2.35 1.27
C ASP A 28 3.29 -1.09 1.56
N MET A 29 2.94 -0.31 2.60
CA MET A 29 3.75 0.84 3.04
C MET A 29 5.16 0.44 3.51
N ILE A 30 5.30 -0.66 4.24
CA ILE A 30 6.61 -1.18 4.65
C ILE A 30 7.44 -1.57 3.41
N THR A 31 6.79 -2.17 2.42
CA THR A 31 7.43 -2.56 1.17
C THR A 31 7.92 -1.32 0.41
N VAL A 32 7.09 -0.29 0.29
CA VAL A 32 7.46 1.02 -0.29
C VAL A 32 8.67 1.62 0.45
N TYR A 33 8.66 1.64 1.78
CA TYR A 33 9.78 2.15 2.56
C TYR A 33 11.09 1.40 2.27
N LYS A 34 11.05 0.07 2.14
CA LYS A 34 12.23 -0.75 1.79
C LYS A 34 12.78 -0.43 0.39
N TYR A 35 11.92 -0.03 -0.54
CA TYR A 35 12.34 0.40 -1.89
C TYR A 35 12.91 1.81 -1.92
N ILE A 36 12.45 2.72 -1.04
CA ILE A 36 12.90 4.13 -1.01
C ILE A 36 14.14 4.32 -0.14
N ASN A 37 14.20 3.65 1.01
CA ASN A 37 15.24 3.88 2.03
C ASN A 37 16.07 2.64 2.34
N GLY A 38 15.67 1.48 1.82
CA GLY A 38 16.26 0.19 2.17
C GLY A 38 17.22 -0.38 1.10
N PRO A 39 17.64 -1.65 1.25
CA PRO A 39 18.63 -2.29 0.39
C PRO A 39 18.14 -2.48 -1.06
N TYR A 40 16.84 -2.37 -1.32
CA TYR A 40 16.24 -2.49 -2.65
C TYR A 40 16.31 -1.19 -3.48
N ASN A 41 16.96 -0.14 -2.97
CA ASN A 41 17.10 1.13 -3.68
C ASN A 41 17.75 1.02 -5.06
N LYS A 42 18.57 -0.01 -5.32
CA LYS A 42 19.14 -0.24 -6.66
C LYS A 42 18.11 -0.79 -7.66
N LEU A 43 17.11 -1.54 -7.17
CA LEU A 43 16.02 -2.10 -7.96
C LEU A 43 14.85 -1.13 -8.12
N SER A 44 14.75 -0.12 -7.24
CA SER A 44 13.67 0.86 -7.26
C SER A 44 13.63 1.65 -8.58
N GLY A 45 14.77 2.04 -9.15
CA GLY A 45 14.84 2.74 -10.44
C GLY A 45 14.32 1.95 -11.65
N ALA A 46 14.25 0.61 -11.57
CA ALA A 46 13.68 -0.23 -12.62
C ALA A 46 12.14 -0.33 -12.52
N LEU A 47 11.61 -0.20 -11.31
CA LEU A 47 10.19 -0.36 -11.00
C LEU A 47 9.45 0.99 -10.92
N PHE A 48 10.15 2.05 -10.53
CA PHE A 48 9.59 3.38 -10.27
C PHE A 48 10.39 4.46 -10.96
N THR A 49 9.67 5.42 -11.54
CA THR A 49 10.25 6.71 -11.88
C THR A 49 10.18 7.60 -10.65
N ASN A 50 11.33 8.10 -10.21
CA ASN A 50 11.35 9.07 -9.13
C ASN A 50 10.87 10.41 -9.69
N ARG A 51 9.96 11.10 -9.00
CA ARG A 51 9.49 12.42 -9.44
C ARG A 51 10.63 13.42 -9.31
N THR A 52 11.21 13.80 -10.44
CA THR A 52 12.28 14.82 -10.48
C THR A 52 11.74 16.25 -10.42
N CYS A 53 10.43 16.47 -10.65
CA CYS A 53 9.83 17.80 -10.72
C CYS A 53 8.85 18.07 -9.56
N GLN A 54 9.31 18.79 -8.53
CA GLN A 54 8.56 19.14 -7.30
C GLN A 54 7.62 20.35 -7.46
N ARG A 55 7.04 20.61 -8.64
CA ARG A 55 6.20 21.80 -8.87
C ARG A 55 4.77 21.71 -8.31
N THR A 56 4.38 20.58 -7.72
CA THR A 56 3.01 20.38 -7.19
C THR A 56 3.06 20.10 -5.69
N ARG A 57 2.00 20.49 -4.96
CA ARG A 57 1.81 20.33 -3.50
C ARG A 57 1.71 18.86 -3.02
N GLY A 58 2.41 17.93 -3.66
CA GLY A 58 2.43 16.51 -3.32
C GLY A 58 3.56 16.14 -2.36
N HIS A 59 3.49 14.92 -1.81
CA HIS A 59 4.54 14.37 -0.95
C HIS A 59 5.86 14.18 -1.74
N PRO A 60 7.02 14.59 -1.20
CA PRO A 60 8.31 14.57 -1.91
C PRO A 60 8.80 13.16 -2.25
N LEU A 61 8.39 12.14 -1.48
CA LEU A 61 8.74 10.72 -1.70
C LEU A 61 7.63 9.94 -2.40
N ARG A 62 6.70 10.62 -3.10
CA ARG A 62 5.66 9.93 -3.85
C ARG A 62 6.26 9.22 -5.05
N LEU A 63 6.10 7.90 -5.11
CA LEU A 63 6.49 7.09 -6.26
C LEU A 63 5.49 7.29 -7.40
N GLU A 64 5.97 7.35 -8.64
CA GLU A 64 5.10 7.34 -9.81
C GLU A 64 4.86 5.91 -10.31
N GLU A 65 3.59 5.59 -10.55
CA GLU A 65 3.20 4.34 -11.17
C GLU A 65 3.65 4.27 -12.63
N LYS A 66 4.25 3.15 -13.01
CA LYS A 66 4.49 2.83 -14.41
C LYS A 66 3.15 2.54 -15.10
N ARG A 67 2.81 3.32 -16.12
CA ARG A 67 1.58 3.09 -16.89
C ARG A 67 1.69 1.83 -17.74
N PHE A 68 0.78 0.88 -17.52
CA PHE A 68 0.66 -0.32 -18.35
C PHE A 68 -0.50 -0.16 -19.34
N ARG A 69 -0.28 -0.51 -20.61
CA ARG A 69 -1.33 -0.51 -21.64
C ARG A 69 -2.40 -1.58 -21.39
N LEU A 70 -2.00 -2.69 -20.77
CA LEU A 70 -2.86 -3.82 -20.41
C LEU A 70 -2.95 -3.92 -18.88
N GLN A 71 -4.01 -4.57 -18.38
CA GLN A 71 -4.29 -4.75 -16.94
C GLN A 71 -3.38 -5.78 -16.25
N VAL A 72 -2.13 -5.90 -16.70
CA VAL A 72 -1.14 -6.86 -16.16
C VAL A 72 -0.62 -6.38 -14.80
N GLY A 73 -0.59 -5.07 -14.59
CA GLY A 73 -0.09 -4.43 -13.35
C GLY A 73 -1.10 -4.35 -12.21
N LYS A 74 -2.37 -4.73 -12.39
CA LYS A 74 -3.46 -4.44 -11.43
C LYS A 74 -3.24 -5.02 -10.02
N GLY A 75 -2.45 -6.08 -9.90
CA GLY A 75 -2.10 -6.71 -8.63
C GLY A 75 -0.80 -6.19 -7.99
N PHE A 76 -0.05 -5.32 -8.66
CA PHE A 76 1.20 -4.80 -8.09
C PHE A 76 0.92 -3.90 -6.88
N PHE A 77 1.84 -3.93 -5.91
CA PHE A 77 1.72 -3.11 -4.71
C PHE A 77 1.66 -1.62 -5.05
N THR A 78 2.36 -1.20 -6.12
CA THR A 78 2.38 0.17 -6.63
C THR A 78 1.00 0.69 -6.98
N VAL A 79 0.15 -0.16 -7.56
CA VAL A 79 -1.21 0.16 -8.00
C VAL A 79 -2.19 0.09 -6.83
N ARG A 80 -1.94 -0.83 -5.87
CA ARG A 80 -2.77 -1.00 -4.67
C ARG A 80 -2.60 0.13 -3.64
N THR A 81 -1.40 0.71 -3.53
CA THR A 81 -1.09 1.75 -2.54
C THR A 81 -1.72 3.12 -2.82
N GLU A 82 -2.32 3.33 -3.99
CA GLU A 82 -2.88 4.64 -4.39
C GLU A 82 -4.37 4.78 -4.10
N LEU A 83 -5.04 3.74 -3.57
CA LEU A 83 -6.43 3.87 -3.13
C LEU A 83 -6.48 4.81 -1.92
N PRO A 84 -7.25 5.92 -1.99
CA PRO A 84 -7.35 6.85 -0.88
C PRO A 84 -7.90 6.11 0.33
N ILE A 85 -7.11 6.11 1.40
CA ILE A 85 -7.56 5.67 2.72
C ILE A 85 -8.70 6.62 3.08
N ARG A 86 -9.95 6.18 2.98
CA ARG A 86 -11.05 6.87 3.64
C ARG A 86 -10.80 6.67 5.14
N TRP A 87 -10.11 7.62 5.75
CA TRP A 87 -10.11 7.78 7.20
C TRP A 87 -11.54 8.16 7.56
N GLY A 88 -12.39 7.15 7.78
CA GLY A 88 -13.68 7.36 8.39
C GLY A 88 -13.46 7.96 9.76
N VAL A 89 -14.00 9.17 9.95
CA VAL A 89 -14.55 9.58 11.24
C VAL A 89 -15.81 8.75 11.48
#